data_AF-A0A9E0SIS2-F1
#
_entry.id   AF-A0A9E0SIS2-F1
#
_cell.length_a   1.000
_cell.length_b   1.000
_cell.length_c   1.000
_cell.angle_alpha   90.00
_cell.angle_beta   90.00
_cell.angle_gamma   90.00
#
_symmetry.space_group_name_H-M   'P 1'
#
loop_
_entity.id
_entity.type
_entity.pdbx_description
1 polymer ?
#
loop_
_entity_poly.entity_id
_entity_poly.type
_entity_poly.pdbx_seq_one_letter_code
_entity_poly.pdbx_strand_id
1 'polypeptide(L)'
;MAGALLALALPVSAQYADLDRADWKEDTPPPPPAYNVNRLIEIEMPRTSAIKMGVDPDTIRVNVETGIVRYVVVARGTSAVNASYEGIRCATGEYRVYARQVQGGPWTDADDSEWKSVRDQSGVVVRHPYQLARGGMCIGTAVRASVPEIVRELRTGNQSLYY
;
A
#
# COMPACT_ATOMS: atom_id res chain seq x y z
N MET A 1 -47.27 -36.20 -16.66
CA MET A 1 -45.80 -36.35 -16.53
C MET A 1 -45.22 -34.94 -16.48
N ALA A 2 -44.90 -34.44 -15.28
CA ALA A 2 -44.37 -33.10 -15.08
C ALA A 2 -42.92 -33.21 -14.64
N GLY A 3 -41.98 -32.80 -15.51
CA GLY A 3 -40.55 -32.77 -15.22
C GLY A 3 -40.17 -31.39 -14.69
N ALA A 4 -39.68 -31.32 -13.44
CA ALA A 4 -39.08 -30.12 -12.87
C ALA A 4 -37.56 -30.15 -13.14
N LEU A 5 -37.09 -29.22 -13.97
CA LEU A 5 -35.66 -28.94 -14.16
C LEU A 5 -35.18 -28.10 -12.98
N LEU A 6 -34.40 -28.69 -12.07
CA LEU A 6 -33.66 -27.94 -11.06
C LEU A 6 -32.45 -27.25 -11.71
N ALA A 7 -32.51 -25.93 -11.83
CA ALA A 7 -31.34 -25.10 -12.12
C ALA A 7 -30.48 -24.99 -10.85
N LEU A 8 -29.32 -25.65 -10.85
CA LEU A 8 -28.31 -25.48 -9.80
C LEU A 8 -27.57 -24.16 -10.05
N ALA A 9 -27.97 -23.11 -9.32
CA ALA A 9 -27.17 -21.91 -9.19
C ALA A 9 -25.95 -22.22 -8.31
N LEU A 10 -24.76 -22.30 -8.92
CA LEU A 10 -23.51 -22.34 -8.18
C LEU A 10 -23.30 -20.99 -7.47
N PRO A 11 -23.04 -20.96 -6.16
CA PRO A 11 -22.65 -19.72 -5.52
C PRO A 11 -21.28 -19.36 -6.08
N VAL A 12 -21.20 -18.20 -6.73
CA VAL A 12 -19.92 -17.54 -7.01
C VAL A 12 -19.40 -17.09 -5.65
N SER A 13 -18.71 -18.00 -4.96
CA SER A 13 -17.94 -17.64 -3.78
C SER A 13 -16.87 -16.67 -4.26
N ALA A 14 -17.02 -15.40 -3.92
CA ALA A 14 -15.97 -14.40 -4.03
C ALA A 14 -14.74 -14.97 -3.32
N GLN A 15 -13.77 -15.41 -4.11
CA GLN A 15 -12.49 -15.89 -3.62
C GLN A 15 -11.76 -14.65 -3.11
N TYR A 16 -11.97 -14.29 -1.85
CA TYR A 16 -10.90 -13.65 -1.11
C TYR A 16 -9.74 -14.63 -1.22
N ALA A 17 -8.75 -14.28 -2.04
CA ALA A 17 -7.54 -15.07 -2.15
C ALA A 17 -7.09 -15.37 -0.72
N ASP A 18 -6.82 -16.63 -0.42
CA ASP A 18 -6.15 -16.98 0.82
C ASP A 18 -4.77 -16.31 0.71
N LEU A 19 -4.62 -15.14 1.35
CA LEU A 19 -3.51 -14.23 1.09
C LEU A 19 -2.24 -14.63 1.86
N ASP A 20 -2.31 -15.70 2.66
CA ASP A 20 -1.20 -16.27 3.43
C ASP A 20 -0.98 -17.76 3.12
N ARG A 21 -1.07 -18.09 1.83
CA ARG A 21 -0.78 -19.44 1.34
C ARG A 21 0.71 -19.74 1.40
N ALA A 22 1.04 -21.01 1.66
CA ALA A 22 2.41 -21.50 1.67
C ALA A 22 3.15 -21.36 0.33
N ASP A 23 2.43 -21.19 -0.79
CA ASP A 23 2.96 -21.00 -2.14
C ASP A 23 2.98 -19.53 -2.59
N TRP A 24 2.67 -18.59 -1.69
CA TRP A 24 2.62 -17.17 -2.02
C TRP A 24 3.98 -16.70 -2.59
N LYS A 25 3.91 -15.97 -3.70
CA LYS A 25 5.06 -15.35 -4.32
C LYS A 25 4.69 -13.97 -4.84
N GLU A 26 5.53 -13.00 -4.52
CA GLU A 26 5.45 -11.66 -5.09
C GLU A 26 5.65 -11.69 -6.62
N ASP A 27 4.79 -10.96 -7.34
CA ASP A 27 4.94 -10.65 -8.75
C ASP A 27 6.15 -9.72 -8.99
N THR A 28 6.74 -9.78 -10.18
CA THR A 28 7.84 -8.86 -10.53
C THR A 28 7.37 -7.41 -10.37
N PRO A 29 7.97 -6.63 -9.45
CA PRO A 29 7.54 -5.26 -9.23
C PRO A 29 7.74 -4.44 -10.52
N PRO A 30 6.74 -3.66 -10.96
CA PRO A 30 6.95 -2.74 -12.07
C PRO A 30 7.95 -1.65 -11.66
N PRO A 31 8.62 -1.00 -12.63
CA PRO A 31 9.56 0.07 -12.34
C PRO A 31 8.88 1.21 -11.56
N PRO A 32 9.63 1.94 -10.70
CA PRO A 32 9.08 3.06 -9.95
C PRO A 32 8.41 4.09 -10.87
N PRO A 33 7.14 4.46 -10.64
CA PRO A 33 6.48 5.45 -11.47
C PRO A 33 6.99 6.87 -11.17
N ALA A 34 6.76 7.79 -12.11
CA ALA A 34 6.90 9.22 -11.84
C ALA A 34 5.84 9.67 -10.80
N TYR A 35 6.20 10.63 -9.96
CA TYR A 35 5.30 11.21 -8.95
C TYR A 35 5.24 12.73 -9.02
N ASN A 36 4.22 13.31 -8.38
CA ASN A 36 3.97 14.74 -8.31
C ASN A 36 3.79 15.21 -6.86
N VAL A 37 4.71 16.06 -6.41
CA VAL A 37 4.77 16.58 -5.03
C VAL A 37 3.65 17.56 -4.69
N ASN A 38 2.92 18.08 -5.68
CA ASN A 38 1.89 19.11 -5.49
C ASN A 38 0.49 18.52 -5.19
N ARG A 39 0.34 17.19 -5.21
CA ARG A 39 -0.95 16.51 -5.00
C ARG A 39 -0.90 15.41 -3.95
N LEU A 40 0.09 15.48 -3.07
CA LEU A 40 0.29 14.45 -2.06
C LEU A 40 -0.90 14.40 -1.11
N ILE A 41 -1.35 13.20 -0.78
CA ILE A 41 -2.20 12.96 0.38
C ILE A 41 -1.27 12.93 1.59
N GLU A 42 -1.43 13.90 2.48
CA GLU A 42 -0.56 14.04 3.66
C GLU A 42 -0.74 12.87 4.63
N ILE A 43 0.38 12.32 5.09
CA ILE A 43 0.43 11.36 6.19
C ILE A 43 0.54 12.17 7.48
N GLU A 44 -0.27 11.83 8.48
CA GLU A 44 -0.17 12.48 9.79
C GLU A 44 1.17 12.18 10.45
N MET A 45 1.99 13.23 10.58
CA MET A 45 3.28 13.19 11.26
C MET A 45 3.18 13.90 12.62
N PRO A 46 3.96 13.48 13.64
CA PRO A 46 4.06 14.21 14.90
C PRO A 46 4.33 15.70 14.67
N ARG A 47 3.70 16.56 15.46
CA ARG A 47 3.82 18.04 15.31
C ARG A 47 5.26 18.53 15.41
N THR A 48 6.10 17.82 16.15
CA THR A 48 7.54 18.11 16.33
C THR A 48 8.40 17.69 15.14
N SER A 49 7.85 16.96 14.15
CA SER A 49 8.58 16.55 12.97
C SER A 49 8.82 17.72 12.02
N ALA A 50 10.09 17.99 11.72
CA ALA A 50 10.51 18.89 10.65
C ALA A 50 10.28 18.30 9.25
N ILE A 51 10.01 17.00 9.16
CA ILE A 51 9.73 16.28 7.92
C ILE A 51 8.22 16.12 7.76
N LYS A 52 7.71 16.52 6.59
CA LYS A 52 6.35 16.22 6.12
C LYS A 52 6.38 15.03 5.18
N MET A 53 5.36 14.18 5.23
CA MET A 53 5.28 13.00 4.36
C MET A 53 3.93 12.94 3.69
N GLY A 54 3.89 12.44 2.46
CA GLY A 54 2.65 12.22 1.75
C GLY A 54 2.79 11.23 0.61
N VAL A 55 1.68 10.66 0.16
CA VAL A 55 1.63 9.70 -0.95
C VAL A 55 1.09 10.39 -2.19
N ASP A 56 1.71 10.13 -3.35
CA ASP A 56 1.10 10.53 -4.63
C ASP A 56 -0.01 9.54 -5.02
N PRO A 57 -1.30 9.95 -5.03
CA PRO A 57 -2.41 9.03 -5.31
C PRO A 57 -2.33 8.34 -6.68
N ASP A 58 -1.75 8.97 -7.69
CA ASP A 58 -1.68 8.39 -9.05
C ASP A 58 -0.60 7.31 -9.17
N THR A 59 0.24 7.15 -8.16
CA THR A 59 1.24 6.07 -8.08
C THR A 59 0.69 4.81 -7.43
N ILE A 60 -0.49 4.89 -6.80
CA ILE A 60 -1.10 3.76 -6.09
C ILE A 60 -1.53 2.70 -7.11
N ARG A 61 -1.04 1.48 -6.93
CA ARG A 61 -1.40 0.30 -7.72
C ARG A 61 -1.75 -0.84 -6.77
N VAL A 62 -2.81 -1.57 -7.08
CA VAL A 62 -3.25 -2.73 -6.28
C VAL A 62 -3.07 -3.97 -7.12
N ASN A 63 -2.42 -4.98 -6.54
CA ASN A 63 -2.44 -6.34 -7.05
C ASN A 63 -3.29 -7.19 -6.09
N VAL A 64 -4.50 -7.54 -6.52
CA VAL A 64 -5.46 -8.31 -5.71
C VAL A 64 -5.02 -9.77 -5.55
N GLU A 65 -4.29 -10.32 -6.53
CA GLU A 65 -3.80 -11.70 -6.49
C GLU A 65 -2.68 -11.87 -5.46
N THR A 66 -1.73 -10.93 -5.41
CA THR A 66 -0.62 -10.96 -4.45
C THR A 66 -0.96 -10.29 -3.12
N GLY A 67 -2.03 -9.50 -3.07
CA GLY A 67 -2.43 -8.74 -1.87
C GLY A 67 -1.51 -7.56 -1.56
N ILE A 68 -0.83 -7.02 -2.57
CA ILE A 68 0.13 -5.91 -2.44
C ILE A 68 -0.50 -4.59 -2.94
N VAL A 69 -0.37 -3.54 -2.14
CA VAL A 69 -0.59 -2.15 -2.57
C VAL A 69 0.75 -1.46 -2.73
N ARG A 70 1.09 -1.07 -3.97
CA ARG A 70 2.33 -0.36 -4.29
C ARG A 70 2.08 1.13 -4.46
N TYR A 71 3.00 1.97 -4.01
CA TYR A 71 2.84 3.42 -4.01
C TYR A 71 4.19 4.13 -3.93
N VAL A 72 4.19 5.42 -4.28
CA VAL A 72 5.31 6.32 -3.99
C VAL A 72 4.94 7.21 -2.81
N VAL A 73 5.76 7.14 -1.77
CA VAL A 73 5.72 8.06 -0.64
C VAL A 73 6.84 9.09 -0.77
N VAL A 74 6.55 10.33 -0.42
CA VAL A 74 7.47 11.46 -0.53
C VAL A 74 7.66 12.09 0.85
N ALA A 75 8.90 12.15 1.31
CA ALA A 75 9.34 12.89 2.48
C ALA A 75 9.93 14.24 2.06
N ARG A 76 9.39 15.33 2.59
CA ARG A 76 9.82 16.70 2.35
C ARG A 76 10.40 17.29 3.64
N GLY A 77 11.69 17.60 3.61
CA GLY A 77 12.38 18.37 4.65
C GLY A 77 12.68 19.79 4.20
N THR A 78 13.50 20.51 4.97
CA THR A 78 13.91 21.89 4.66
C THR A 78 14.85 22.01 3.47
N SER A 79 15.70 21.01 3.24
CA SER A 79 16.76 21.03 2.23
C SER A 79 16.63 19.97 1.13
N ALA A 80 15.75 18.98 1.33
CA ALA A 80 15.65 17.84 0.44
C ALA A 80 14.22 17.29 0.35
N VAL A 81 13.91 16.76 -0.84
CA VAL A 81 12.74 15.93 -1.09
C VAL A 81 13.23 14.55 -1.46
N ASN A 82 12.84 13.55 -0.67
CA ASN A 82 13.16 12.15 -0.91
C ASN A 82 11.88 11.40 -1.21
N ALA A 83 11.94 10.46 -2.15
CA ALA A 83 10.84 9.56 -2.46
C ALA A 83 11.27 8.11 -2.31
N SER A 84 10.33 7.27 -1.89
CA SER A 84 10.49 5.82 -1.83
C SER A 84 9.35 5.19 -2.61
N TYR A 85 9.69 4.21 -3.45
CA TYR A 85 8.71 3.32 -4.06
C TYR A 85 8.60 2.06 -3.19
N GLU A 86 7.41 1.83 -2.66
CA GLU A 86 7.16 0.85 -1.61
C GLU A 86 5.94 -0.02 -1.93
N GLY A 87 5.83 -1.15 -1.25
CA GLY A 87 4.68 -2.03 -1.28
C GLY A 87 4.26 -2.42 0.13
N ILE A 88 2.95 -2.47 0.39
CA ILE A 88 2.37 -3.05 1.61
C ILE A 88 1.66 -4.35 1.23
N ARG A 89 2.03 -5.46 1.87
CA ARG A 89 1.31 -6.74 1.82
C ARG A 89 0.32 -6.76 2.98
N CYS A 90 -0.95 -6.51 2.68
CA CYS A 90 -1.99 -6.37 3.71
C CYS A 90 -2.23 -7.67 4.50
N ALA A 91 -1.97 -8.82 3.89
CA ALA A 91 -2.19 -10.15 4.47
C ALA A 91 -1.40 -10.38 5.75
N THR A 92 -0.10 -10.09 5.69
CA THR A 92 0.85 -10.31 6.78
C THR A 92 1.21 -9.03 7.53
N GLY A 93 0.76 -7.89 7.04
CA GLY A 93 1.12 -6.61 7.62
C GLY A 93 2.60 -6.31 7.49
N GLU A 94 3.13 -6.55 6.31
CA GLU A 94 4.52 -6.28 5.97
C GLU A 94 4.59 -5.19 4.91
N TYR A 95 5.69 -4.45 4.90
CA TYR A 95 6.02 -3.52 3.84
C TYR A 95 7.42 -3.79 3.31
N ARG A 96 7.66 -3.38 2.07
CA ARG A 96 8.94 -3.52 1.38
C ARG A 96 9.26 -2.22 0.66
N VAL A 97 10.51 -1.79 0.72
CA VAL A 97 11.01 -0.68 -0.09
C VAL A 97 11.69 -1.26 -1.33
N TYR A 98 11.25 -0.88 -2.52
CA TYR A 98 11.81 -1.36 -3.78
C TYR A 98 12.91 -0.44 -4.29
N ALA A 99 12.68 0.87 -4.22
CA ALA A 99 13.61 1.87 -4.74
C ALA A 99 13.48 3.19 -3.98
N ARG A 100 14.52 4.02 -4.07
CA ARG A 100 14.60 5.34 -3.47
C ARG A 100 15.10 6.36 -4.47
N GLN A 101 14.69 7.62 -4.29
CA GLN A 101 15.12 8.73 -5.12
C GLN A 101 15.29 9.99 -4.27
N VAL A 102 16.39 10.69 -4.48
CA VAL A 102 16.53 12.10 -4.10
C VAL A 102 16.03 12.94 -5.26
N GLN A 103 15.16 13.93 -5.02
CA GLN A 103 14.54 14.72 -6.09
C GLN A 103 15.59 15.26 -7.08
N GLY A 104 15.34 15.04 -8.38
CA GLY A 104 16.24 15.42 -9.47
C GLY A 104 17.32 14.37 -9.81
N GLY A 105 17.53 13.35 -8.97
CA GLY A 105 18.36 12.19 -9.28
C GLY A 105 17.57 11.06 -9.95
N PRO A 106 18.22 9.97 -10.38
CA PRO A 106 17.52 8.75 -10.83
C PRO A 106 16.93 7.97 -9.64
N TRP A 107 16.04 7.02 -9.95
CA TRP A 107 15.68 5.98 -9.00
C TRP A 107 16.86 5.02 -8.80
N THR A 108 17.12 4.64 -7.56
CA THR A 108 18.09 3.62 -7.18
C THR A 108 17.37 2.50 -6.45
N ASP A 109 17.64 1.25 -6.82
CA ASP A 109 17.08 0.09 -6.13
C ASP A 109 17.50 0.08 -4.65
N ALA A 110 16.62 -0.42 -3.80
CA ALA A 110 16.89 -0.54 -2.38
C ALA A 110 17.80 -1.76 -2.11
N ASP A 111 18.99 -1.53 -1.56
CA ASP A 111 19.89 -2.61 -1.14
C ASP A 111 19.27 -3.49 -0.03
N ASP A 112 18.39 -2.90 0.80
CA ASP A 112 17.70 -3.52 1.93
C ASP A 112 16.24 -3.88 1.61
N SER A 113 15.98 -4.39 0.40
CA SER A 113 14.65 -4.69 -0.11
C SER A 113 14.07 -6.02 0.41
N GLU A 114 13.94 -6.15 1.73
CA GLU A 114 13.25 -7.25 2.41
C GLU A 114 11.86 -6.82 2.91
N TRP A 115 10.97 -7.79 3.12
CA TRP A 115 9.69 -7.55 3.77
C TRP A 115 9.92 -7.33 5.27
N LYS A 116 9.37 -6.23 5.80
CA LYS A 116 9.51 -5.80 7.19
C LYS A 116 8.11 -5.62 7.79
N SER A 117 7.92 -6.04 9.04
CA SER A 117 6.67 -5.78 9.77
C SER A 117 6.37 -4.29 9.82
N VAL A 118 5.13 -3.90 9.47
CA VAL A 118 4.69 -2.50 9.62
C VAL A 118 4.58 -2.08 11.09
N ARG A 119 4.39 -3.05 12.01
CA ARG A 119 4.10 -2.79 13.43
C ARG A 119 5.35 -2.61 14.27
N ASP A 120 6.44 -3.28 13.89
CA ASP A 120 7.67 -3.33 14.69
C ASP A 120 8.60 -2.13 14.43
N GLN A 121 8.16 -1.17 13.61
CA GLN A 121 8.92 0.03 13.28
C GLN A 121 8.75 1.12 14.34
N SER A 122 9.85 1.53 14.98
CA SER A 122 9.84 2.46 16.12
C SER A 122 10.17 3.92 15.77
N GLY A 123 10.59 4.22 14.54
CA GLY A 123 10.90 5.59 14.09
C GLY A 123 9.72 6.30 13.42
N VAL A 124 9.62 7.62 13.62
CA VAL A 124 8.53 8.44 13.07
C VAL A 124 8.41 8.34 11.54
N VAL A 125 9.55 8.39 10.84
CA VAL A 125 9.58 8.22 9.38
C VAL A 125 9.22 6.79 9.01
N VAL A 126 9.79 5.77 9.65
CA VAL A 126 9.55 4.35 9.27
C VAL A 126 8.19 3.80 9.72
N ARG A 127 7.42 4.53 10.54
CA ARG A 127 6.06 4.16 10.93
C ARG A 127 5.00 4.52 9.88
N HIS A 128 5.35 5.30 8.86
CA HIS A 128 4.39 5.72 7.84
C HIS A 128 3.69 4.55 7.09
N PRO A 129 4.32 3.39 6.82
CA PRO A 129 3.62 2.27 6.16
C PRO A 129 2.47 1.74 7.02
N TYR A 130 2.64 1.71 8.35
CA TYR A 130 1.56 1.36 9.28
C TYR A 130 0.40 2.35 9.22
N GLN A 131 0.69 3.65 9.14
CA GLN A 131 -0.37 4.67 9.03
C GLN A 131 -1.12 4.55 7.71
N LEU A 132 -0.42 4.27 6.61
CA LEU A 132 -1.03 4.05 5.30
C LEU A 132 -1.87 2.77 5.26
N ALA A 133 -1.34 1.66 5.80
CA ALA A 133 -2.06 0.39 5.93
C ALA A 133 -3.41 0.61 6.66
N ARG A 134 -3.36 1.28 7.81
CA ARG A 134 -4.55 1.58 8.64
C ARG A 134 -5.47 2.64 8.04
N GLY A 135 -4.91 3.61 7.34
CA GLY A 135 -5.60 4.78 6.80
C GLY A 135 -6.35 4.53 5.50
N GLY A 136 -6.28 3.31 4.94
CA GLY A 136 -7.11 2.94 3.80
C GLY A 136 -6.43 2.11 2.72
N MET A 137 -5.09 1.93 2.77
CA MET A 137 -4.41 1.02 1.85
C MET A 137 -4.88 -0.43 2.05
N CYS A 138 -5.12 -0.83 3.31
CA CYS A 138 -5.65 -2.15 3.65
C CYS A 138 -7.08 -2.07 4.17
N ILE A 139 -7.79 -3.20 4.12
CA ILE A 139 -9.06 -3.44 4.80
C ILE A 139 -8.95 -4.77 5.55
N GLY A 140 -8.68 -4.69 6.85
CA GLY A 140 -8.23 -5.86 7.62
C GLY A 140 -6.94 -6.43 7.01
N THR A 141 -6.93 -7.74 6.72
CA THR A 141 -5.82 -8.44 6.07
C THR A 141 -5.89 -8.44 4.55
N ALA A 142 -6.86 -7.73 3.95
CA ALA A 142 -7.06 -7.70 2.50
C ALA A 142 -6.74 -6.34 1.88
N VAL A 143 -6.57 -6.32 0.56
CA VAL A 143 -6.51 -5.09 -0.23
C VAL A 143 -7.90 -4.67 -0.69
N ARG A 144 -8.13 -3.36 -0.84
CA ARG A 144 -9.29 -2.87 -1.58
C ARG A 144 -9.03 -2.99 -3.08
N ALA A 145 -9.97 -3.53 -3.85
CA ALA A 145 -9.80 -3.67 -5.30
C ALA A 145 -9.83 -2.32 -6.05
N SER A 146 -10.37 -1.26 -5.43
CA SER A 146 -10.58 0.05 -6.05
C SER A 146 -9.55 1.07 -5.56
N VAL A 147 -8.65 1.51 -6.44
CA VAL A 147 -7.71 2.63 -6.15
C VAL A 147 -8.45 3.92 -5.77
N PRO A 148 -9.52 4.35 -6.47
CA PRO A 148 -10.31 5.52 -6.03
C PRO A 148 -10.86 5.40 -4.62
N GLU A 149 -11.21 4.18 -4.19
CA GLU A 149 -11.67 3.93 -2.83
C GLU A 149 -10.54 4.06 -1.80
N ILE A 150 -9.36 3.50 -2.08
CA ILE A 150 -8.15 3.70 -1.27
C ILE A 150 -7.85 5.20 -1.12
N VAL A 151 -7.82 5.93 -2.23
CA VAL A 151 -7.58 7.39 -2.25
C VAL A 151 -8.62 8.14 -1.42
N ARG A 152 -9.89 7.73 -1.49
CA ARG A 152 -10.97 8.32 -0.70
C ARG A 152 -10.73 8.11 0.80
N GLU A 153 -10.45 6.88 1.23
CA GLU A 153 -10.23 6.56 2.65
C GLU A 153 -8.99 7.29 3.21
N LEU A 154 -7.89 7.32 2.45
CA LEU A 154 -6.67 8.05 2.85
C LEU A 154 -6.93 9.55 3.04
N ARG A 155 -7.83 10.15 2.25
CA ARG A 155 -8.20 11.57 2.37
C ARG A 155 -9.16 11.84 3.53
N THR A 156 -10.08 10.92 3.82
CA THR A 156 -11.04 11.10 4.92
C THR A 156 -10.41 10.83 6.29
N GLY A 157 -9.25 10.17 6.35
CA GLY A 157 -8.59 9.81 7.60
C GLY A 157 -9.37 8.74 8.39
N ASN A 158 -10.29 8.04 7.72
CA ASN A 158 -11.06 6.95 8.33
C ASN A 158 -10.10 5.78 8.51
N GLN A 159 -9.74 5.52 9.77
CA GLN A 159 -8.92 4.37 10.10
C GLN A 159 -9.80 3.12 10.01
N SER A 160 -9.60 2.30 8.97
CA SER A 160 -10.17 0.96 8.95
C SER A 160 -9.60 0.17 10.13
N LEU A 161 -10.43 -0.67 10.76
CA LEU A 161 -9.96 -1.57 11.82
C LEU A 161 -8.92 -2.53 11.20
N TYR A 162 -7.68 -2.28 11.55
CA TYR A 162 -6.52 -3.10 11.22
C TYR A 162 -6.16 -3.82 12.51
N TYR A 163 -6.25 -5.16 12.52
CA TYR A 163 -6.00 -5.96 13.71
C TYR A 163 -4.52 -6.33 13.81
#